data_AF-A0AA88YGM9-F1
#
_entry.id   AF-A0AA88YGM9-F1
#
_cell.length_a   1.000
_cell.length_b   1.000
_cell.length_c   1.000
_cell.angle_alpha   90.00
_cell.angle_beta   90.00
_cell.angle_gamma   90.00
#
_symmetry.space_group_name_H-M   'P 1'
#
loop_
_entity.id
_entity.type
_entity.pdbx_description
1 polymer ?
#
loop_
_entity_poly.entity_id
_entity_poly.type
_entity_poly.pdbx_seq_one_letter_code
_entity_poly.pdbx_strand_id
1 'polypeptide(L)' 'MDMKWTDDRIKWNITMYNGLKKIRIPASLLWLPDIVLYNK' A
#
# COMPACT_ATOMS: atom_id res chain seq x y z
N MET A 1 0.19 14.68 6.01
CA MET A 1 -0.40 14.30 4.72
C MET A 1 -0.64 12.81 4.76
N ASP A 2 -1.88 12.36 4.64
CA ASP A 2 -2.21 10.93 4.58
C ASP A 2 -2.26 10.49 3.12
N MET A 3 -1.28 9.71 2.68
CA MET A 3 -1.25 9.13 1.33
C MET A 3 -1.99 7.79 1.32
N LYS A 4 -2.98 7.65 0.44
CA LYS A 4 -3.73 6.40 0.23
C LYS A 4 -3.74 6.08 -1.26
N TRP A 5 -3.31 4.88 -1.61
CA TRP A 5 -3.39 4.33 -2.96
C TRP A 5 -3.82 2.87 -2.90
N THR A 6 -4.30 2.35 -4.03
CA THR A 6 -4.68 0.94 -4.18
C THR A 6 -3.66 0.29 -5.12
N ASP A 7 -3.04 -0.81 -4.69
CA ASP A 7 -2.16 -1.64 -5.55
C ASP A 7 -2.86 -2.98 -5.81
N ASP A 8 -3.14 -3.27 -7.08
CA ASP A 8 -3.84 -4.49 -7.49
C ASP A 8 -3.01 -5.76 -7.26
N ARG A 9 -1.68 -5.64 -7.16
CA ARG A 9 -0.77 -6.76 -6.87
C ARG A 9 -0.80 -7.13 -5.39
N ILE A 10 -1.29 -6.24 -4.53
CA ILE A 10 -1.34 -6.41 -3.07
C ILE A 10 -2.78 -6.71 -2.66
N LYS A 11 -3.36 -7.72 -3.31
CA LYS A 11 -4.69 -8.27 -2.99
C LYS A 11 -4.54 -9.74 -2.62
N TRP A 12 -5.21 -10.16 -1.55
CA TRP A 12 -5.23 -11.56 -1.14
C TRP A 12 -6.61 -11.97 -0.66
N ASN A 13 -6.91 -13.27 -0.71
CA ASN A 13 -8.15 -13.81 -0.17
C ASN A 13 -8.01 -14.00 1.34
N ILE A 14 -8.80 -13.28 2.13
CA ILE A 14 -8.79 -13.29 3.59
C ILE A 14 -8.94 -14.71 4.18
N THR A 15 -9.70 -15.60 3.53
CA THR A 15 -9.90 -16.98 4.01
C THR A 15 -8.65 -17.84 3.92
N MET A 16 -7.76 -17.56 2.95
CA MET A 16 -6.50 -18.27 2.79
C MET A 16 -5.43 -17.84 3.81
N TYR A 17 -5.63 -16.70 4.47
CA TYR A 17 -4.67 -16.13 5.42
C TYR A 17 -5.29 -15.95 6.82
N ASN A 18 -6.11 -16.91 7.26
CA ASN A 18 -6.67 -16.97 8.62
C ASN A 18 -7.39 -15.67 9.06
N GLY A 19 -8.13 -15.02 8.16
CA GLY A 19 -8.86 -13.80 8.50
C GLY A 19 -8.02 -12.52 8.46
N LEU A 20 -6.79 -12.55 7.95
CA LEU A 20 -5.91 -11.38 7.89
C LEU A 20 -6.47 -10.31 6.94
N LYS A 21 -6.91 -9.18 7.51
CA LYS A 21 -7.49 -8.04 6.76
C LYS A 21 -6.54 -6.87 6.57
N LYS A 22 -5.56 -6.71 7.45
CA LYS A 22 -4.63 -5.57 7.46
C LYS A 22 -3.26 -6.03 7.93
N ILE A 23 -2.25 -5.51 7.26
CA ILE A 23 -0.83 -5.72 7.58
C ILE A 23 -0.10 -4.39 7.52
N ARG A 24 1.00 -4.29 8.26
CA ARG A 24 1.92 -3.15 8.19
C ARG A 24 3.22 -3.65 7.58
N ILE A 25 3.58 -3.09 6.43
CA ILE A 25 4.81 -3.41 5.70
C ILE A 25 5.63 -2.12 5.60
N PRO A 26 6.96 -2.17 5.76
CA PRO A 26 7.83 -1.04 5.46
C PRO A 26 7.65 -0.53 4.03
N ALA A 27 7.55 0.79 3.87
CA ALA A 27 7.33 1.42 2.58
C ALA A 27 8.48 1.16 1.58
N SER A 28 9.69 0.89 2.07
CA SER A 28 10.87 0.56 1.26
C SER A 28 10.76 -0.75 0.47
N LEU A 29 9.79 -1.61 0.82
CA LEU A 29 9.55 -2.88 0.13
C LEU A 29 8.41 -2.78 -0.91
N LEU A 30 7.74 -1.64 -0.97
CA LEU A 30 6.59 -1.42 -1.83
C LEU A 30 6.93 -0.39 -2.91
N TRP A 31 6.25 -0.53 -4.05
CA TRP A 31 6.20 0.57 -5.00
C TRP A 31 5.34 1.69 -4.41
N LEU A 32 5.86 2.91 -4.44
CA LEU A 32 5.20 4.12 -3.98
C LEU A 32 5.10 5.08 -5.18
N PRO A 33 3.97 5.81 -5.33
CA PRO A 33 3.91 6.86 -6.33
C PRO A 33 4.87 7.99 -5.95
N ASP A 34 5.67 8.43 -6.91
CA ASP A 34 6.56 9.58 -6.74
C ASP A 34 5.72 10.88 -6.74
N ILE A 35 5.39 11.37 -5.54
CA ILE A 35 4.66 12.62 -5.37
C ILE A 35 5.67 13.75 -5.18
N VAL A 36 5.80 14.59 -6.20
CA VAL A 36 6.61 15.80 -6.14
C VAL A 36 5.70 17.03 -6.03
N LEU A 37 6.03 17.94 -5.11
CA LEU A 37 5.36 19.23 -5.01
C LEU A 37 5.98 20.18 -6.04
N TYR A 38 5.32 20.35 -7.18
CA TYR A 38 5.63 21.46 -8.08
C TYR A 38 4.95 22.72 -7.56
N ASN A 39 5.70 23.50 -6.78
CA ASN A 39 5.37 24.90 -6.57
C ASN A 39 6.66 25.71 -6.52
N LYS A 40 6.69 26.77 -7.31
CA LYS A 40 7.70 27.82 -7.31
C LYS A 40 7.03 29.11 -6.89
#